data_AF-Q4CKJ9-F1
#
_entry.id   AF-Q4CKJ9-F1
#
_cell.length_a   1.000
_cell.length_b   1.000
_cell.length_c   1.000
_cell.angle_alpha   90.00
_cell.angle_beta   90.00
_cell.angle_gamma   90.00
#
_symmetry.space_group_name_H-M   'P 1'
#
loop_
_entity.id
_entity.type
_entity.pdbx_description
1 polymer ?
#
loop_
_entity_poly.entity_id
_entity_poly.type
_entity_poly.pdbx_seq_one_letter_code
_entity_poly.pdbx_strand_id
1 'polypeptide(L)'
;QHLDKKVGRDYWQPLFISLDPRRDTPEKVREYLADFSPRILGLVGTQEEVEAAAREYRVYFAIPDEEGMSEDDYLVDHSIIMYLMDPEGRFCDYTTKEFQWFESYSKLLRRMMDYEREKVRKQRERGGELQPGERAANMKVANIATMLDESAAAVPSREELENARPQQAMTIRR
;
A
#
# COMPACT_ATOMS: atom_id res chain seq x y z
N GLN A 1 5.56 -8.09 -7.32
CA GLN A 1 5.97 -9.32 -8.02
C GLN A 1 5.17 -10.56 -7.58
N HIS A 2 5.21 -10.97 -6.30
CA HIS A 2 4.46 -12.16 -5.85
C HIS A 2 2.94 -12.02 -6.03
N LEU A 3 2.39 -10.88 -5.61
CA LEU A 3 0.96 -10.59 -5.77
C LEU A 3 0.56 -10.54 -7.25
N ASP A 4 1.42 -10.02 -8.13
CA ASP A 4 1.16 -9.96 -9.58
C ASP A 4 0.94 -11.33 -10.20
N LYS A 5 1.74 -12.32 -9.77
CA LYS A 5 1.60 -13.70 -10.22
C LYS A 5 0.32 -14.35 -9.70
N LYS A 6 -0.11 -13.96 -8.49
CA LYS A 6 -1.25 -14.55 -7.79
C LYS A 6 -2.60 -13.97 -8.24
N VAL A 7 -2.77 -12.64 -8.21
CA VAL A 7 -4.05 -12.00 -8.57
C VAL A 7 -4.06 -11.40 -9.98
N GLY A 8 -2.90 -11.10 -10.55
CA GLY A 8 -2.76 -10.38 -11.81
C GLY A 8 -2.39 -8.90 -11.60
N ARG A 9 -1.73 -8.31 -12.59
CA ARG A 9 -1.25 -6.91 -12.50
C ARG A 9 -2.36 -5.88 -12.51
N ASP A 10 -3.51 -6.20 -13.10
CA ASP A 10 -4.61 -5.25 -13.29
C ASP A 10 -5.52 -5.10 -12.05
N TYR A 11 -5.27 -5.90 -11.01
CA TYR A 11 -6.13 -5.94 -9.81
C TYR A 11 -5.65 -5.05 -8.67
N TRP A 12 -4.44 -4.49 -8.77
CA TRP A 12 -3.91 -3.60 -7.75
C TRP A 12 -2.83 -2.69 -8.32
N GLN A 13 -2.73 -1.48 -7.79
CA GLN A 13 -1.74 -0.49 -8.21
C GLN A 13 -1.11 0.12 -6.96
N PRO A 14 0.18 -0.16 -6.67
CA PRO A 14 0.87 0.53 -5.60
C PRO A 14 1.15 1.99 -6.00
N LEU A 15 0.81 2.92 -5.10
CA LEU A 15 1.09 4.35 -5.24
C LEU A 15 2.07 4.78 -4.16
N PHE A 16 3.04 5.60 -4.53
CA PHE A 16 3.91 6.32 -3.60
C PHE A 16 3.60 7.81 -3.73
N ILE A 17 3.31 8.49 -2.63
CA ILE A 17 3.01 9.92 -2.60
C ILE A 17 4.09 10.59 -1.77
N SER A 18 4.88 11.48 -2.39
CA SER A 18 5.86 12.27 -1.64
C SER A 18 5.16 13.29 -0.75
N LEU A 19 5.73 13.51 0.44
CA LEU A 19 5.34 14.53 1.40
C LEU A 19 6.34 15.69 1.46
N ASP A 20 7.37 15.68 0.60
CA ASP A 20 8.47 16.64 0.62
C ASP A 20 8.64 17.37 -0.73
N PRO A 21 7.76 18.34 -1.04
CA PRO A 21 7.77 19.04 -2.32
C PRO A 21 9.02 19.93 -2.52
N ARG A 22 9.79 20.20 -1.46
CA ARG A 22 11.02 20.99 -1.53
C ARG A 22 12.18 20.17 -2.11
N ARG A 23 12.31 18.90 -1.69
CA ARG A 23 13.41 18.03 -2.10
C ARG A 23 13.05 17.08 -3.24
N ASP A 24 11.83 16.56 -3.25
CA ASP A 24 11.43 15.43 -4.09
C ASP A 24 10.92 15.89 -5.46
N THR A 25 11.78 15.77 -6.47
CA THR A 25 11.42 15.99 -7.87
C THR A 25 10.90 14.70 -8.52
N PRO A 26 10.16 14.77 -9.65
CA PRO A 26 9.77 13.58 -10.40
C PRO A 26 10.96 12.66 -10.74
N GLU A 27 12.13 13.25 -11.00
CA GLU A 27 13.38 12.55 -11.32
C GLU A 27 13.92 11.79 -10.11
N LYS A 28 14.05 12.47 -8.96
CA LYS A 28 14.54 11.85 -7.72
C LYS A 28 13.60 10.74 -7.24
N VAL A 29 12.29 10.95 -7.29
CA VAL A 29 11.31 9.91 -6.92
C VAL A 29 11.36 8.73 -7.87
N ARG A 30 11.54 8.95 -9.17
CA ARG A 30 11.69 7.88 -10.16
C ARG A 30 12.96 7.06 -9.93
N GLU A 31 14.08 7.71 -9.66
CA GLU A 31 15.35 7.06 -9.31
C GLU A 31 15.20 6.24 -8.03
N TYR A 32 14.65 6.84 -6.97
CA TYR A 32 14.38 6.18 -5.70
C TYR A 32 13.50 4.92 -5.87
N LEU A 33 12.41 5.01 -6.64
CA LEU A 33 11.48 3.90 -6.84
C LEU A 33 12.03 2.77 -7.73
N ALA A 34 13.09 3.02 -8.50
CA ALA A 34 13.71 2.03 -9.38
C ALA A 34 14.25 0.82 -8.61
N ASP A 35 14.71 1.02 -7.37
CA ASP A 35 15.25 -0.03 -6.51
C ASP A 35 14.18 -0.94 -5.90
N PHE A 36 12.91 -0.52 -5.90
CA PHE A 36 11.82 -1.24 -5.24
C PHE A 36 11.02 -2.09 -6.23
N SER A 37 10.33 -1.43 -7.16
CA SER A 37 9.51 -2.11 -8.14
C SER A 37 9.11 -1.17 -9.28
N PRO A 38 9.21 -1.63 -10.55
CA PRO A 38 8.72 -0.86 -11.70
C PRO A 38 7.19 -0.71 -11.72
N ARG A 39 6.48 -1.29 -10.74
CA ARG A 39 5.03 -1.18 -10.61
C ARG A 39 4.58 0.07 -9.84
N ILE A 40 5.44 0.66 -9.01
CA ILE A 40 5.03 1.77 -8.14
C ILE A 40 4.91 3.04 -8.98
N LEU A 41 3.75 3.69 -8.92
CA LEU A 41 3.58 5.03 -9.49
C LEU A 41 3.91 6.06 -8.40
N GLY A 42 4.94 6.86 -8.65
CA GLY A 42 5.32 7.98 -7.79
C GLY A 42 4.53 9.23 -8.14
N LEU A 43 3.94 9.86 -7.12
CA LEU A 43 3.23 11.12 -7.19
C LEU A 43 4.01 12.17 -6.38
N VAL A 44 4.26 13.31 -7.01
CA VAL A 44 4.83 14.52 -6.42
C VAL A 44 3.90 15.69 -6.77
N GLY A 45 3.94 16.76 -5.97
CA GLY A 45 3.08 17.93 -6.18
C GLY A 45 3.65 19.19 -5.55
N THR A 46 2.93 20.30 -5.66
CA THR A 46 3.27 21.55 -4.96
C THR A 46 3.00 21.41 -3.45
N GLN A 47 3.48 22.37 -2.66
CA GLN A 47 3.18 22.44 -1.22
C GLN A 47 1.67 22.39 -0.95
N GLU A 48 0.89 23.13 -1.72
CA GLU A 48 -0.57 23.18 -1.58
C GLU A 48 -1.24 21.84 -1.93
N GLU A 49 -0.76 21.16 -2.97
CA GLU A 49 -1.27 19.84 -3.38
C GLU A 49 -0.95 18.76 -2.35
N VAL A 50 0.29 18.75 -1.84
CA VAL A 50 0.74 17.83 -0.79
C VAL A 50 -0.05 18.04 0.49
N GLU A 51 -0.21 19.29 0.93
CA GLU A 51 -1.01 19.61 2.12
C GLU A 51 -2.49 19.24 1.95
N ALA A 52 -3.07 19.47 0.76
CA ALA A 52 -4.45 19.08 0.47
C ALA A 52 -4.62 17.56 0.53
N ALA A 53 -3.70 16.80 -0.08
CA ALA A 53 -3.70 15.34 -0.01
C ALA A 53 -3.52 14.84 1.43
N ALA A 54 -2.55 15.38 2.16
CA ALA A 54 -2.30 15.02 3.56
C ALA A 54 -3.53 15.26 4.44
N ARG A 55 -4.26 16.36 4.25
CA ARG A 55 -5.52 16.62 4.97
C ARG A 55 -6.62 15.62 4.62
N GLU A 56 -6.83 15.32 3.34
CA GLU A 56 -7.88 14.39 2.88
C GLU A 56 -7.65 12.98 3.44
N TYR A 57 -6.40 12.51 3.40
CA TYR A 57 -6.01 11.21 3.94
C TYR A 57 -5.70 11.23 5.44
N ARG A 58 -5.86 12.37 6.12
CA ARG A 58 -5.56 12.53 7.57
C ARG A 58 -4.14 12.08 7.94
N VAL A 59 -3.18 12.33 7.05
CA VAL A 59 -1.76 12.06 7.27
C VAL A 59 -1.14 13.25 7.96
N TYR A 60 -0.57 13.02 9.14
CA TYR A 60 0.32 13.99 9.76
C TYR A 60 1.68 13.94 9.09
N PHE A 61 2.21 15.12 8.76
CA PHE A 61 3.60 15.33 8.40
C PHE A 61 4.08 16.69 8.90
N ALA A 62 5.37 16.80 9.20
CA ALA A 62 6.02 18.04 9.57
C ALA A 62 7.41 18.11 8.94
N ILE A 63 7.65 19.22 8.24
CA ILE A 63 8.96 19.59 7.71
C ILE A 63 9.54 20.61 8.69
N PRO A 64 10.69 20.34 9.35
CA PRO A 64 11.32 21.30 10.24
C PRO A 64 11.57 22.64 9.53
N ASP A 65 11.18 23.72 10.19
CA ASP A 65 11.44 25.09 9.72
C ASP A 65 12.63 25.63 10.50
N GLU A 66 13.84 25.18 10.15
CA GLU A 66 15.07 25.73 10.75
C GLU A 66 15.80 26.58 9.72
N GLU A 67 15.82 27.89 9.99
CA GLU A 67 16.64 28.86 9.28
C GLU A 67 18.11 28.41 9.30
N GLY A 68 18.66 28.05 8.14
CA GLY A 68 20.07 27.68 7.97
C GLY A 68 20.36 26.21 7.70
N MET A 69 19.36 25.31 7.74
CA MET A 69 19.54 23.96 7.21
C MET A 69 19.58 24.00 5.67
N SER A 70 20.51 23.26 5.06
CA SER A 70 20.46 23.03 3.62
C SER A 70 19.24 22.18 3.28
N GLU A 71 18.79 22.22 2.02
CA GLU A 71 17.69 21.37 1.53
C GLU A 71 17.94 19.85 1.74
N ASP A 72 19.19 19.47 2.02
CA ASP A 72 19.61 18.09 2.21
C ASP A 72 19.69 17.66 3.69
N ASP A 73 19.54 18.58 4.65
CA ASP A 73 19.89 18.33 6.07
C ASP A 73 18.67 18.29 7.01
N TYR A 74 17.50 17.89 6.51
CA TYR A 74 16.31 17.69 7.35
C TYR A 74 15.60 16.35 7.11
N LEU A 75 14.90 15.91 8.15
CA LEU A 75 13.99 14.78 8.11
C LEU A 75 12.55 15.28 8.18
N VAL A 76 11.70 14.70 7.34
CA VAL A 76 10.26 14.92 7.41
C VAL A 76 9.68 13.92 8.41
N ASP A 77 9.13 14.43 9.51
CA ASP A 77 8.34 13.58 10.42
C ASP A 77 7.01 13.28 9.75
N HIS A 78 6.60 12.02 9.67
CA HIS A 78 5.34 11.64 9.05
C HIS A 78 4.76 10.35 9.63
N SER A 79 3.43 10.22 9.53
CA SER A 79 2.74 8.97 9.86
C SER A 79 3.13 7.84 8.90
N ILE A 80 3.41 6.65 9.43
CA ILE A 80 3.78 5.48 8.61
C ILE A 80 2.56 4.58 8.44
N ILE A 81 1.69 5.00 7.51
CA ILE A 81 0.41 4.34 7.20
C ILE A 81 0.35 4.10 5.69
N MET A 82 -0.09 2.90 5.31
CA MET A 82 -0.40 2.53 3.93
C MET A 82 -1.92 2.35 3.83
N TYR A 83 -2.57 3.14 2.98
CA TYR A 83 -4.01 3.08 2.76
C TYR A 83 -4.36 2.06 1.68
N LEU A 84 -5.41 1.27 1.94
CA LEU A 84 -6.01 0.38 0.93
C LEU A 84 -7.30 1.02 0.43
N MET A 85 -7.33 1.31 -0.87
CA MET A 85 -8.47 1.94 -1.56
C MET A 85 -9.11 0.93 -2.51
N ASP A 86 -10.44 0.97 -2.66
CA ASP A 86 -11.12 0.20 -3.71
C ASP A 86 -11.03 0.92 -5.07
N PRO A 87 -11.44 0.24 -6.16
CA PRO A 87 -11.43 0.83 -7.49
C PRO A 87 -12.33 2.07 -7.68
N GLU A 88 -13.25 2.36 -6.75
CA GLU A 88 -14.02 3.63 -6.76
C GLU A 88 -13.35 4.73 -5.93
N GLY A 89 -12.13 4.52 -5.44
CA GLY A 89 -11.39 5.50 -4.64
C GLY A 89 -11.90 5.63 -3.21
N ARG A 90 -12.62 4.62 -2.70
CA ARG A 90 -13.13 4.62 -1.32
C ARG A 90 -12.14 3.89 -0.41
N PHE A 91 -11.96 4.44 0.79
CA PHE A 91 -11.15 3.81 1.82
C PHE A 91 -11.73 2.45 2.24
N CYS A 92 -10.87 1.42 2.26
CA CYS A 92 -11.24 0.05 2.63
C CYS A 92 -10.61 -0.41 3.95
N ASP A 93 -9.33 -0.15 4.13
CA ASP A 93 -8.52 -0.56 5.29
C ASP A 93 -7.18 0.20 5.26
N TYR A 94 -6.34 -0.04 6.26
CA TYR A 94 -4.97 0.45 6.31
C TYR A 94 -4.03 -0.61 6.88
N THR A 95 -2.75 -0.46 6.58
CA THR A 95 -1.65 -1.18 7.23
C THR A 95 -0.64 -0.16 7.75
N THR A 96 0.17 -0.56 8.71
CA THR A 96 1.20 0.27 9.34
C THR A 96 2.51 -0.50 9.36
N LYS A 97 3.62 0.15 9.74
CA LYS A 97 4.93 -0.51 9.85
C LYS A 97 4.97 -1.66 10.86
N GLU A 98 4.06 -1.68 11.82
CA GLU A 98 3.96 -2.71 12.85
C GLU A 98 3.44 -4.04 12.28
N PHE A 99 2.69 -4.00 11.17
CA PHE A 99 2.21 -5.19 10.51
C PHE A 99 3.35 -5.90 9.81
N GLN A 100 3.41 -7.22 9.98
CA GLN A 100 4.25 -8.05 9.13
C GLN A 100 3.75 -8.04 7.69
N TRP A 101 4.64 -8.33 6.74
CA TRP A 101 4.30 -8.28 5.32
C TRP A 101 3.13 -9.22 4.97
N PHE A 102 3.03 -10.39 5.62
CA PHE A 102 1.97 -11.37 5.37
C PHE A 102 0.61 -10.91 5.91
N GLU A 103 0.59 -10.13 7.00
CA GLU A 103 -0.63 -9.56 7.56
C GLU A 103 -1.18 -8.47 6.63
N SER A 104 -0.28 -7.59 6.16
CA SER A 104 -0.60 -6.56 5.16
C SER A 104 -1.09 -7.18 3.85
N TYR A 105 -0.42 -8.23 3.39
CA TYR A 105 -0.79 -9.00 2.21
C TYR A 105 -2.17 -9.65 2.35
N SER A 106 -2.44 -10.28 3.49
CA SER A 106 -3.72 -10.93 3.77
C SER A 106 -4.87 -9.93 3.85
N LYS A 107 -4.64 -8.74 4.45
CA LYS A 107 -5.61 -7.64 4.44
C LYS A 107 -5.97 -7.22 3.01
N LEU A 108 -4.97 -6.99 2.17
CA LEU A 108 -5.18 -6.60 0.78
C LEU A 108 -5.99 -7.64 0.01
N LEU A 109 -5.62 -8.93 0.09
CA LEU A 109 -6.37 -10.02 -0.54
C LEU A 109 -7.82 -10.10 -0.04
N ARG A 110 -8.04 -9.91 1.27
CA ARG A 110 -9.38 -9.91 1.86
C ARG A 110 -10.22 -8.77 1.31
N ARG A 111 -9.68 -7.55 1.22
CA ARG A 111 -10.37 -6.39 0.66
C ARG A 111 -10.71 -6.58 -0.82
N MET A 112 -9.81 -7.15 -1.62
CA MET A 112 -10.10 -7.52 -3.01
C MET A 112 -11.29 -8.49 -3.12
N MET A 113 -11.30 -9.53 -2.28
CA MET A 113 -12.39 -10.50 -2.26
C MET A 113 -13.72 -9.87 -1.83
N ASP A 114 -13.71 -9.01 -0.81
CA ASP A 114 -14.91 -8.32 -0.33
C ASP A 114 -15.48 -7.39 -1.41
N TYR A 115 -14.61 -6.66 -2.12
CA TYR A 115 -14.99 -5.81 -3.24
C TYR A 115 -15.68 -6.60 -4.37
N GLU A 116 -15.10 -7.73 -4.80
CA GLU A 116 -15.70 -8.56 -5.85
C GLU A 116 -17.02 -9.19 -5.40
N ARG A 117 -17.12 -9.64 -4.13
CA ARG A 117 -18.39 -10.14 -3.57
C ARG A 117 -19.47 -9.08 -3.58
N GLU A 118 -19.13 -7.86 -3.18
CA GLU A 118 -20.06 -6.72 -3.17
C GLU A 118 -20.51 -6.35 -4.59
N LYS A 119 -19.58 -6.34 -5.54
CA LYS A 119 -19.86 -6.09 -6.96
C LYS A 119 -20.84 -7.11 -7.53
N VAL A 120 -20.61 -8.41 -7.29
CA VAL A 120 -21.53 -9.48 -7.72
C VAL A 120 -22.90 -9.35 -7.06
N ARG A 121 -22.95 -9.00 -5.76
CA ARG A 121 -24.20 -8.79 -5.04
C ARG A 121 -25.02 -7.67 -5.69
N LYS A 122 -24.42 -6.50 -5.90
CA LYS A 122 -25.07 -5.34 -6.55
C LYS A 122 -25.52 -5.64 -7.99
N GLN A 123 -24.76 -6.45 -8.73
CA GLN A 123 -25.15 -6.88 -10.08
C GLN A 123 -26.39 -7.78 -10.09
N ARG A 124 -26.45 -8.75 -9.15
CA ARG A 124 -27.62 -9.61 -8.98
C ARG A 124 -28.86 -8.82 -8.55
N GLU A 125 -28.71 -7.86 -7.65
CA GLU A 125 -29.79 -6.96 -7.21
C GLU A 125 -30.31 -6.09 -8.36
N ARG A 126 -29.44 -5.71 -9.31
CA ARG A 126 -29.82 -4.99 -10.53
C ARG A 126 -30.43 -5.89 -11.62
N GLY A 127 -30.64 -7.17 -11.36
CA GLY A 127 -31.21 -8.12 -12.30
C GLY A 127 -30.29 -8.48 -13.47
N GLY A 128 -28.98 -8.21 -13.37
CA GLY A 128 -28.01 -8.55 -14.40
C GLY A 128 -27.57 -10.01 -14.31
N GLU A 129 -27.59 -10.74 -15.42
CA GLU A 129 -26.83 -11.98 -15.55
C GLU A 129 -25.33 -11.65 -15.62
N LEU A 130 -24.52 -12.42 -14.89
CA LEU A 130 -23.05 -12.31 -14.95
C LEU A 130 -22.56 -12.64 -16.36
N GLN A 131 -21.87 -11.70 -16.98
CA GLN A 131 -21.23 -11.93 -18.27
C GLN A 131 -20.11 -12.99 -18.13
N PRO A 132 -19.76 -13.74 -19.18
CA PRO A 132 -18.75 -14.80 -19.11
C PRO A 132 -17.39 -14.38 -18.52
N GLY A 133 -16.95 -13.14 -18.77
CA GLY A 133 -15.72 -12.58 -18.17
C GLY A 133 -15.82 -12.33 -16.66
N GLU A 134 -17.02 -12.03 -16.16
CA GLU A 134 -17.28 -11.81 -14.73
C GLU A 134 -17.31 -13.14 -13.96
N ARG A 135 -17.71 -14.24 -14.62
CA ARG A 135 -17.53 -15.59 -14.05
C ARG A 135 -16.06 -15.93 -13.84
N ALA A 136 -15.19 -15.56 -14.78
CA ALA A 136 -13.74 -15.75 -14.62
C ALA A 136 -13.17 -14.90 -13.46
N ALA A 137 -13.66 -13.68 -13.27
CA ALA A 137 -13.34 -12.87 -12.09
C ALA A 137 -13.73 -13.59 -10.78
N ASN A 138 -14.92 -14.20 -10.72
CA ASN A 138 -15.35 -15.00 -9.56
C ASN A 138 -14.50 -16.25 -9.32
N MET A 139 -14.01 -16.91 -10.37
CA MET A 139 -13.04 -18.01 -10.18
C MET A 139 -11.72 -17.47 -9.61
N LYS A 140 -11.28 -16.28 -9.99
CA LYS A 140 -10.12 -15.64 -9.36
C LYS A 140 -10.38 -15.28 -7.90
N VAL A 141 -11.60 -14.90 -7.53
CA VAL A 141 -12.00 -14.72 -6.12
C VAL A 141 -11.87 -16.02 -5.34
N ALA A 142 -12.26 -17.15 -5.93
CA ALA A 142 -12.03 -18.46 -5.31
C ALA A 142 -10.53 -18.75 -5.12
N ASN A 143 -9.69 -18.40 -6.11
CA ASN A 143 -8.24 -18.50 -5.95
C ASN A 143 -7.72 -17.59 -4.83
N ILE A 144 -8.28 -16.38 -4.65
CA ILE A 144 -7.91 -15.49 -3.54
C ILE A 144 -8.27 -16.11 -2.18
N ALA A 145 -9.42 -16.78 -2.05
CA ALA A 145 -9.78 -17.49 -0.83
C ALA A 145 -8.76 -18.60 -0.52
N THR A 146 -8.39 -19.42 -1.51
CA THR A 146 -7.33 -20.42 -1.36
C THR A 146 -5.99 -19.76 -0.98
N MET A 147 -5.67 -18.59 -1.56
CA MET A 147 -4.45 -17.85 -1.23
C MET A 147 -4.44 -17.30 0.18
N LEU A 148 -5.60 -16.92 0.73
CA LEU A 148 -5.73 -16.51 2.12
C LEU A 148 -5.46 -17.69 3.05
N ASP A 149 -5.97 -18.88 2.72
CA ASP A 149 -5.69 -20.10 3.48
C ASP A 149 -4.21 -20.50 3.39
N GLU A 150 -3.61 -20.44 2.20
CA GLU A 150 -2.16 -20.64 2.00
C GLU A 150 -1.32 -19.60 2.75
N SER A 151 -1.73 -18.33 2.72
CA SER A 151 -1.01 -17.25 3.42
C SER A 151 -1.11 -17.40 4.93
N ALA A 152 -2.25 -17.88 5.44
CA ALA A 152 -2.41 -18.21 6.86
C ALA A 152 -1.55 -19.42 7.24
N ALA A 153 -1.37 -20.40 6.34
CA ALA A 153 -0.48 -21.53 6.55
C ALA A 153 1.01 -21.19 6.45
N ALA A 154 1.36 -20.15 5.68
CA ALA A 154 2.75 -19.69 5.49
C ALA A 154 3.21 -18.68 6.55
N VAL A 155 2.39 -18.40 7.57
CA VAL A 155 2.78 -17.54 8.71
C VAL A 155 3.98 -18.18 9.40
N PRO A 156 5.15 -17.53 9.44
CA PRO A 156 6.30 -18.09 10.14
C PRO A 156 5.97 -18.27 11.62
N SER A 157 6.51 -19.32 12.22
CA SER A 157 6.39 -19.56 13.65
C SER A 157 6.87 -18.34 14.45
N ARG A 158 6.40 -18.21 15.68
CA ARG A 158 6.79 -17.10 16.56
C ARG A 158 8.31 -17.01 16.74
N GLU A 159 8.99 -18.16 16.83
CA GLU A 159 10.45 -18.22 16.90
C GLU A 159 11.12 -17.71 15.62
N GLU A 160 10.61 -18.05 14.44
CA GLU A 160 11.12 -17.54 13.16
C GLU A 160 10.94 -16.01 13.06
N LEU A 161 9.80 -15.49 13.52
CA LEU A 161 9.54 -14.05 13.54
C LEU A 161 10.44 -13.31 14.55
N GLU A 162 10.69 -13.88 15.73
CA GLU A 162 11.56 -13.29 16.74
C GLU A 162 13.03 -13.27 16.26
N ASN A 163 13.49 -14.32 15.58
CA ASN A 163 14.84 -14.41 15.03
C ASN A 163 15.06 -13.52 13.79
N ALA A 164 14.00 -13.23 13.03
CA ALA A 164 14.08 -12.38 11.83
C ALA A 164 14.05 -10.87 12.13
N ARG A 165 13.80 -10.45 13.38
CA ARG A 165 13.84 -9.02 13.73
C ARG A 165 15.27 -8.50 13.60
N PRO A 166 15.54 -7.49 12.75
CA PRO A 166 16.85 -6.87 12.73
C PRO A 166 17.15 -6.29 14.11
N GLN A 167 18.28 -6.68 14.70
CA GLN A 167 18.81 -6.04 15.90
C GLN A 167 19.12 -4.58 15.53
N GLN A 168 18.16 -3.68 15.75
CA GLN A 168 18.43 -2.25 15.70
C GLN A 168 19.26 -1.88 16.93
N ALA A 169 20.57 -2.13 16.83
CA ALA A 169 21.56 -1.48 17.68
C ALA A 169 21.65 -0.01 17.22
N MET A 170 20.77 0.82 17.78
CA MET A 170 20.86 2.27 17.69
C MET A 170 22.09 2.69 18.51
N THR A 171 23.25 2.78 17.87
CA THR A 171 24.41 3.46 18.44
C THR A 171 24.19 4.95 18.28
N ILE A 172 23.59 5.59 19.28
CA ILE A 172 23.66 7.05 19.43
C ILE A 172 25.08 7.35 19.92
N ARG A 173 25.94 7.85 19.02
CA ARG A 173 27.16 8.55 19.45
C ARG A 173 26.76 9.94 19.89
N ARG A 174 27.14 10.29 21.13
CA ARG A 174 27.18 11.67 21.63
C ARG A 174 28.17 12.51 20.84
#